data_AF-A0A7S4I008-F1
#
_entry.id   AF-A0A7S4I008-F1
#
_cell.length_a   1.000
_cell.length_b   1.000
_cell.length_c   1.000
_cell.angle_alpha   90.00
_cell.angle_beta   90.00
_cell.angle_gamma   90.00
#
_symmetry.space_group_name_H-M   'P 1'
#
loop_
_entity.id
_entity.type
_entity.pdbx_description
1 polymer ?
#
loop_
_entity_poly.entity_id
_entity_poly.type
_entity_poly.pdbx_seq_one_letter_code
_entity_poly.pdbx_strand_id
1 'polypeptide(L)'
;IRVYVHLDSLRALLPPRVTVVGFADSGFYLDVPMFTPLKRFVTAPDGQNATALLSARCLRENPRAPERCLVAEASAAYLRTPLFGFQSRYDVDQRTCEMPPSCALSAPCVEAYGTNATRAMRRWLGASTVAHGAFMDGCSRHCDGGLRSVDPLRMQVDSVTPLRAFAVWRASLGRASEEGVASARRVWFQPGSYPCGACCGGAEVVEA
;
A
#
# COMPACT_ATOMS: atom_id res chain seq x y z
N ILE A 1 -7.04 -1.95 0.78
CA ILE A 1 -7.79 -0.81 0.17
C ILE A 1 -8.51 0.05 1.21
N ARG A 2 -9.41 -0.50 2.03
CA ARG A 2 -10.31 0.28 2.93
C ARG A 2 -9.64 1.33 3.80
N VAL A 3 -8.46 1.03 4.37
CA VAL A 3 -7.72 1.99 5.21
C VAL A 3 -7.30 3.23 4.41
N TYR A 4 -6.84 3.08 3.17
CA TYR A 4 -6.46 4.21 2.31
C TYR A 4 -7.63 5.15 1.99
N VAL A 5 -8.86 4.62 1.99
CA VAL A 5 -10.06 5.39 1.63
C VAL A 5 -10.69 6.05 2.85
N HIS A 6 -10.76 5.35 3.98
CA HIS A 6 -11.59 5.77 5.12
C HIS A 6 -10.81 6.34 6.33
N LEU A 7 -9.48 6.28 6.34
CA LEU A 7 -8.69 6.66 7.52
C LEU A 7 -8.95 8.10 7.98
N ASP A 8 -9.01 9.05 7.05
CA ASP A 8 -9.28 10.46 7.37
C ASP A 8 -10.71 10.67 7.89
N SER A 9 -11.69 9.95 7.34
CA SER A 9 -13.08 9.99 7.82
C SER A 9 -13.17 9.45 9.25
N LEU A 10 -12.48 8.33 9.55
CA LEU A 10 -12.40 7.80 10.90
C LEU A 10 -11.75 8.80 11.86
N ARG A 11 -10.65 9.46 11.45
CA ARG A 11 -10.00 10.50 12.25
C ARG A 11 -10.94 11.66 12.56
N ALA A 12 -11.78 12.07 11.61
CA ALA A 12 -12.73 13.17 11.78
C ALA A 12 -13.85 12.85 12.78
N LEU A 13 -14.21 11.58 12.95
CA LEU A 13 -15.23 11.14 13.90
C LEU A 13 -14.74 11.10 15.36
N LEU A 14 -13.42 11.18 15.59
CA LEU A 14 -12.82 11.01 16.91
C LEU A 14 -12.36 12.36 17.51
N PRO A 15 -12.42 12.51 18.85
CA PRO A 15 -11.96 13.72 19.53
C PRO A 15 -10.50 14.08 19.19
N PRO A 16 -10.12 15.37 19.14
CA PRO A 16 -8.77 15.79 18.77
C PRO A 16 -7.64 15.21 19.62
N ARG A 17 -7.92 14.88 20.88
CA ARG A 17 -6.96 14.24 21.82
C ARG A 17 -6.61 12.80 21.46
N VAL A 18 -7.42 12.13 20.63
CA VAL A 18 -7.18 10.77 20.19
C VAL A 18 -6.20 10.80 19.02
N THR A 19 -5.05 10.14 19.17
CA THR A 19 -4.14 9.94 18.05
C THR A 19 -4.62 8.77 17.21
N VAL A 20 -4.89 9.04 15.93
CA VAL A 20 -5.25 8.02 14.95
C VAL A 20 -4.09 7.85 13.98
N VAL A 21 -3.75 6.60 13.71
CA VAL A 21 -2.80 6.20 12.67
C VAL A 21 -3.38 5.00 11.93
N GLY A 22 -3.06 4.85 10.66
CA GLY A 22 -3.45 3.68 9.88
C GLY A 22 -2.33 2.66 9.78
N PHE A 23 -2.72 1.40 9.64
CA PHE A 23 -1.89 0.31 9.15
C PHE A 23 -2.66 -0.40 8.05
N ALA A 24 -2.08 -0.50 6.85
CA ALA A 24 -2.73 -1.14 5.72
C ALA A 24 -1.84 -2.27 5.21
N ASP A 25 -2.27 -3.52 5.41
CA ASP A 25 -1.66 -4.67 4.78
C ASP A 25 -2.29 -4.92 3.40
N SER A 26 -1.45 -5.14 2.39
CA SER A 26 -1.81 -5.64 1.05
C SER A 26 -2.97 -4.84 0.42
N GLY A 27 -2.91 -3.52 0.65
CA GLY A 27 -3.99 -2.61 0.32
C GLY A 27 -3.62 -1.53 -0.67
N PHE A 28 -2.35 -1.48 -1.10
CA PHE A 28 -1.83 -0.51 -2.04
C PHE A 28 -1.84 -1.08 -3.44
N TYR A 29 -2.95 -0.86 -4.15
CA TYR A 29 -3.12 -1.34 -5.53
C TYR A 29 -2.70 -0.26 -6.52
N LEU A 30 -2.11 -0.69 -7.64
CA LEU A 30 -1.94 0.12 -8.85
C LEU A 30 -3.28 0.32 -9.60
N ASP A 31 -3.42 1.45 -10.29
CA ASP A 31 -4.62 1.80 -11.05
C ASP A 31 -4.58 1.19 -12.45
N VAL A 32 -5.19 0.00 -12.62
CA VAL A 32 -5.26 -0.65 -13.93
C VAL A 32 -6.56 -0.35 -14.70
N PRO A 33 -6.54 -0.36 -16.04
CA PRO A 33 -7.74 -0.17 -16.86
C PRO A 33 -8.80 -1.26 -16.71
N MET A 34 -8.40 -2.52 -16.46
CA MET A 34 -9.29 -3.69 -16.43
C MET A 34 -10.48 -3.51 -15.47
N PHE A 35 -10.26 -2.88 -14.32
CA PHE A 35 -11.30 -2.65 -13.30
C PHE A 35 -12.05 -1.34 -13.45
N THR A 36 -11.76 -0.53 -14.48
CA THR A 36 -12.39 0.79 -14.66
C THR A 36 -13.93 0.71 -14.67
N PRO A 37 -14.58 -0.22 -15.39
CA PRO A 37 -16.04 -0.32 -15.36
C PRO A 37 -16.60 -0.61 -13.95
N LEU A 38 -15.96 -1.49 -13.19
CA LEU A 38 -16.37 -1.83 -11.83
C LEU A 38 -16.17 -0.66 -10.87
N LYS A 39 -15.02 0.03 -10.95
CA LYS A 39 -14.75 1.23 -10.14
C LYS A 39 -15.71 2.38 -10.49
N ARG A 40 -16.08 2.53 -11.76
CA ARG A 40 -17.11 3.49 -12.19
C ARG A 40 -18.46 3.16 -11.58
N PHE A 41 -18.89 1.89 -11.63
CA PHE A 41 -20.13 1.49 -10.97
C PHE A 41 -20.15 1.83 -9.47
N VAL A 42 -19.02 1.72 -8.77
CA VAL A 42 -18.92 2.11 -7.35
C VAL A 42 -19.12 3.62 -7.14
N THR A 43 -18.64 4.46 -8.06
CA THR A 43 -18.69 5.93 -7.91
C THR A 43 -19.83 6.62 -8.65
N ALA A 44 -20.48 5.93 -9.59
CA ALA A 44 -21.52 6.52 -10.41
C ALA A 44 -22.80 6.81 -9.59
N PRO A 45 -23.52 7.91 -9.87
CA PRO A 45 -24.77 8.23 -9.19
C PRO A 45 -25.87 7.16 -9.38
N ASP A 46 -25.87 6.47 -10.52
CA ASP A 46 -26.77 5.37 -10.88
C ASP A 46 -26.22 3.98 -10.49
N GLY A 47 -25.03 3.94 -9.86
CA GLY A 47 -24.44 2.73 -9.30
C GLY A 47 -24.52 2.72 -7.77
N GLN A 48 -23.38 2.53 -7.09
CA GLN A 48 -23.33 2.55 -5.62
C GLN A 48 -23.26 3.97 -5.02
N ASN A 49 -23.01 4.99 -5.85
CA ASN A 49 -22.89 6.40 -5.42
C ASN A 49 -21.97 6.60 -4.20
N ALA A 50 -20.85 5.87 -4.13
CA ALA A 50 -19.97 5.84 -2.96
C ALA A 50 -18.99 7.03 -2.89
N THR A 51 -19.19 8.09 -3.69
CA THR A 51 -18.27 9.24 -3.77
C THR A 51 -18.15 9.99 -2.44
N ALA A 52 -19.20 10.01 -1.63
CA ALA A 52 -19.20 10.61 -0.29
C ALA A 52 -18.18 9.97 0.67
N LEU A 53 -17.71 8.76 0.37
CA LEU A 53 -16.73 8.04 1.17
C LEU A 53 -15.27 8.30 0.74
N LEU A 54 -15.07 9.02 -0.36
CA LEU A 54 -13.76 9.28 -0.95
C LEU A 54 -13.21 10.65 -0.53
N SER A 55 -11.90 10.86 -0.69
CA SER A 55 -11.30 12.16 -0.43
C SER A 55 -11.90 13.23 -1.35
N ALA A 56 -12.56 14.23 -0.76
CA ALA A 56 -13.11 15.36 -1.49
C ALA A 56 -12.04 16.11 -2.31
N ARG A 57 -10.78 16.11 -1.86
CA ARG A 57 -9.67 16.71 -2.63
C ARG A 57 -9.34 15.87 -3.86
N CYS A 58 -9.25 14.55 -3.72
CA CYS A 58 -9.03 13.65 -4.84
C CYS A 58 -10.12 13.82 -5.91
N LEU A 59 -11.39 13.87 -5.49
CA LEU A 59 -12.53 14.05 -6.39
C LEU A 59 -12.47 15.37 -7.16
N ARG A 60 -12.10 16.48 -6.50
CA ARG A 60 -11.93 17.78 -7.17
C ARG A 60 -10.79 17.80 -8.18
N GLU A 61 -9.71 17.07 -7.91
CA GLU A 61 -8.57 16.96 -8.82
C GLU A 61 -8.78 15.91 -9.94
N ASN A 62 -9.78 15.03 -9.79
CA ASN A 62 -10.14 14.00 -10.77
C ASN A 62 -11.64 14.04 -11.15
N PRO A 63 -12.19 15.19 -11.59
CA PRO A 63 -13.64 15.35 -11.77
C PRO A 63 -14.21 14.48 -12.90
N ARG A 64 -13.38 14.07 -13.87
CA ARG A 64 -13.77 13.23 -15.00
C ARG A 64 -13.52 11.74 -14.76
N ALA A 65 -12.87 11.39 -13.66
CA ALA A 65 -12.52 10.01 -13.33
C ALA A 65 -12.53 9.80 -11.80
N PRO A 66 -13.66 10.06 -11.12
CA PRO A 66 -13.76 9.94 -9.66
C PRO A 66 -13.43 8.53 -9.16
N GLU A 67 -13.62 7.51 -10.02
CA GLU A 67 -13.32 6.12 -9.74
C GLU A 67 -11.85 5.87 -9.41
N ARG A 68 -10.94 6.73 -9.87
CA ARG A 68 -9.50 6.63 -9.55
C ARG A 68 -9.25 6.84 -8.06
N CYS A 69 -10.10 7.62 -7.39
CA CYS A 69 -10.00 7.88 -5.96
C CYS A 69 -10.33 6.65 -5.07
N LEU A 70 -10.75 5.53 -5.67
CA LEU A 70 -10.87 4.24 -4.98
C LEU A 70 -9.53 3.51 -4.85
N VAL A 71 -8.54 3.84 -5.69
CA VAL A 71 -7.28 3.09 -5.82
C VAL A 71 -6.17 3.83 -5.09
N ALA A 72 -5.40 3.12 -4.27
CA ALA A 72 -4.37 3.70 -3.42
C ALA A 72 -3.29 4.47 -4.21
N GLU A 73 -2.91 4.00 -5.42
CA GLU A 73 -1.97 4.72 -6.27
C GLU A 73 -2.36 6.19 -6.50
N ALA A 74 -3.65 6.49 -6.64
CA ALA A 74 -4.15 7.85 -6.77
C ALA A 74 -4.58 8.45 -5.42
N SER A 75 -5.31 7.71 -4.61
CA SER A 75 -5.97 8.26 -3.42
C SER A 75 -5.04 8.48 -2.23
N ALA A 76 -3.95 7.73 -2.12
CA ALA A 76 -3.07 7.79 -0.94
C ALA A 76 -2.40 9.16 -0.78
N ALA A 77 -2.12 9.87 -1.87
CA ALA A 77 -1.55 11.22 -1.85
C ALA A 77 -2.44 12.26 -1.15
N TYR A 78 -3.73 11.95 -0.94
CA TYR A 78 -4.69 12.85 -0.31
C TYR A 78 -4.94 12.54 1.16
N LEU A 79 -4.30 11.52 1.72
CA LEU A 79 -4.40 11.17 3.14
C LEU A 79 -3.72 12.22 4.01
N ARG A 80 -4.41 12.65 5.06
CA ARG A 80 -3.88 13.60 6.06
C ARG A 80 -3.51 12.93 7.38
N THR A 81 -4.03 11.73 7.61
CA THR A 81 -3.73 10.93 8.78
C THR A 81 -2.50 10.04 8.49
N PRO A 82 -1.51 9.94 9.41
CA PRO A 82 -0.35 9.08 9.20
C PRO A 82 -0.77 7.63 8.96
N LEU A 83 -0.13 7.00 7.98
CA LEU A 83 -0.43 5.65 7.53
C LEU A 83 0.88 4.89 7.32
N PHE A 84 0.90 3.64 7.76
CA PHE A 84 1.94 2.68 7.44
C PHE A 84 1.43 1.65 6.43
N GLY A 85 2.01 1.61 5.23
CA GLY A 85 1.70 0.60 4.23
C GLY A 85 2.59 -0.64 4.37
N PHE A 86 2.00 -1.81 4.59
CA PHE A 86 2.70 -3.09 4.53
C PHE A 86 2.27 -3.80 3.25
N GLN A 87 3.16 -3.97 2.29
CA GLN A 87 2.76 -4.35 0.93
C GLN A 87 3.79 -5.28 0.28
N SER A 88 3.33 -6.39 -0.29
CA SER A 88 4.17 -7.17 -1.17
C SER A 88 4.44 -6.41 -2.48
N ARG A 89 5.70 -6.40 -2.95
CA ARG A 89 6.06 -5.94 -4.31
C ARG A 89 5.38 -6.77 -5.39
N TYR A 90 5.03 -8.01 -5.09
CA TYR A 90 4.47 -8.99 -6.04
C TYR A 90 3.12 -9.52 -5.53
N ASP A 91 2.27 -8.60 -5.05
CA ASP A 91 0.98 -8.93 -4.44
C ASP A 91 0.18 -9.91 -5.30
N VAL A 92 -0.15 -11.07 -4.73
CA VAL A 92 -0.77 -12.16 -5.48
C VAL A 92 -2.17 -11.79 -5.95
N ASP A 93 -2.97 -11.12 -5.13
CA ASP A 93 -4.33 -10.75 -5.50
C ASP A 93 -4.32 -9.79 -6.69
N GLN A 94 -3.49 -8.75 -6.63
CA GLN A 94 -3.37 -7.82 -7.75
C GLN A 94 -2.83 -8.53 -9.01
N ARG A 95 -1.85 -9.42 -8.88
CA ARG A 95 -1.33 -10.18 -10.03
C ARG A 95 -2.38 -11.10 -10.65
N THR A 96 -3.13 -11.85 -9.84
CA THR A 96 -4.09 -12.84 -10.35
C THR A 96 -5.36 -12.19 -10.89
N CYS A 97 -5.76 -11.06 -10.32
CA CYS A 97 -7.00 -10.39 -10.68
C CYS A 97 -6.80 -9.30 -11.75
N GLU A 98 -5.63 -8.65 -11.79
CA GLU A 98 -5.45 -7.41 -12.56
C GLU A 98 -4.43 -7.50 -13.69
N MET A 99 -3.62 -8.55 -13.74
CA MET A 99 -2.69 -8.80 -14.84
C MET A 99 -3.27 -9.85 -15.80
N PRO A 100 -2.99 -9.75 -17.12
CA PRO A 100 -3.27 -10.85 -18.03
C PRO A 100 -2.61 -12.15 -17.55
N PRO A 101 -3.25 -13.33 -17.70
CA PRO A 101 -2.68 -14.59 -17.21
C PRO A 101 -1.26 -14.88 -17.71
N SER A 102 -0.98 -14.56 -18.99
CA SER A 102 0.37 -14.68 -19.57
C SER A 102 1.41 -13.79 -18.90
N CYS A 103 0.99 -12.63 -18.41
CA CYS A 103 1.81 -11.65 -17.70
C CYS A 103 2.04 -12.10 -16.25
N ALA A 104 0.99 -12.61 -15.57
CA ALA A 104 1.06 -13.08 -14.19
C ALA A 104 2.00 -14.28 -13.99
N LEU A 105 2.16 -15.12 -15.03
CA LEU A 105 3.07 -16.27 -15.07
C LEU A 105 4.48 -15.94 -15.59
N SER A 106 4.71 -14.72 -16.08
CA SER A 106 5.98 -14.32 -16.68
C SER A 106 6.83 -13.57 -15.65
N ALA A 107 7.97 -14.14 -15.24
CA ALA A 107 8.85 -13.50 -14.27
C ALA A 107 9.29 -12.06 -14.67
N PRO A 108 9.67 -11.76 -15.93
CA PRO A 108 9.95 -10.39 -16.35
C PRO A 108 8.76 -9.44 -16.22
N CYS A 109 7.55 -9.91 -16.50
CA CYS A 109 6.33 -9.11 -16.35
C CYS A 109 6.01 -8.82 -14.89
N VAL A 110 6.13 -9.83 -14.03
CA VAL A 110 5.92 -9.70 -12.57
C VAL A 110 6.97 -8.76 -11.96
N GLU A 111 8.22 -8.83 -12.42
CA GLU A 111 9.26 -7.89 -12.01
C GLU A 111 8.93 -6.44 -12.42
N ALA A 112 8.46 -6.25 -13.66
CA ALA A 112 8.05 -4.93 -14.15
C ALA A 112 6.87 -4.37 -13.32
N TYR A 113 5.89 -5.21 -12.99
CA TYR A 113 4.81 -4.86 -12.07
C TYR A 113 5.36 -4.44 -10.70
N GLY A 114 6.22 -5.25 -10.08
CA GLY A 114 6.75 -4.93 -8.74
C GLY A 114 7.65 -3.69 -8.72
N THR A 115 8.38 -3.43 -9.81
CA THR A 115 9.09 -2.17 -10.02
C THR A 115 8.13 -0.98 -10.07
N ASN A 116 7.00 -1.10 -10.77
CA ASN A 116 5.99 -0.04 -10.85
C ASN A 116 5.29 0.18 -9.50
N ALA A 117 4.91 -0.88 -8.79
CA ALA A 117 4.33 -0.82 -7.45
C ALA A 117 5.26 -0.11 -6.47
N THR A 118 6.54 -0.49 -6.46
CA THR A 118 7.57 0.16 -5.64
C THR A 118 7.70 1.64 -5.99
N ARG A 119 7.74 1.99 -7.27
CA ARG A 119 7.84 3.39 -7.73
C ARG A 119 6.62 4.21 -7.31
N ALA A 120 5.41 3.67 -7.45
CA ALA A 120 4.17 4.33 -7.03
C ALA A 120 4.16 4.60 -5.52
N MET A 121 4.55 3.61 -4.71
CA MET A 121 4.70 3.78 -3.26
C MET A 121 5.74 4.85 -2.92
N ARG A 122 6.92 4.86 -3.57
CA ARG A 122 7.93 5.92 -3.38
C ARG A 122 7.39 7.30 -3.71
N ARG A 123 6.67 7.45 -4.83
CA ARG A 123 6.06 8.73 -5.24
C ARG A 123 5.08 9.22 -4.18
N TRP A 124 4.19 8.35 -3.70
CA TRP A 124 3.25 8.70 -2.64
C TRP A 124 3.98 9.17 -1.36
N LEU A 125 4.94 8.38 -0.88
CA LEU A 125 5.69 8.70 0.34
C LEU A 125 6.50 10.00 0.20
N GLY A 126 7.05 10.27 -0.98
CA GLY A 126 7.86 11.47 -1.25
C GLY A 126 7.05 12.74 -1.51
N ALA A 127 5.82 12.62 -2.02
CA ALA A 127 4.94 13.75 -2.30
C ALA A 127 4.08 14.16 -1.10
N SER A 128 3.96 13.31 -0.08
CA SER A 128 3.12 13.60 1.08
C SER A 128 3.79 14.57 2.06
N THR A 129 3.00 15.53 2.56
CA THR A 129 3.37 16.39 3.69
C THR A 129 3.20 15.70 5.04
N VAL A 130 2.56 14.51 5.06
CA VAL A 130 2.35 13.70 6.25
C VAL A 130 3.45 12.66 6.34
N ALA A 131 3.91 12.39 7.57
CA ALA A 131 4.93 11.37 7.81
C ALA A 131 4.37 9.94 7.70
N HIS A 132 4.00 9.50 6.49
CA HIS A 132 3.68 8.10 6.22
C HIS A 132 4.92 7.21 6.33
N GLY A 133 4.69 5.91 6.47
CA GLY A 133 5.72 4.89 6.46
C GLY A 133 5.33 3.72 5.57
N ALA A 134 6.30 2.89 5.22
CA ALA A 134 6.01 1.69 4.46
C ALA A 134 7.06 0.59 4.65
N PHE A 135 6.59 -0.66 4.60
CA PHE A 135 7.41 -1.85 4.48
C PHE A 135 6.98 -2.59 3.21
N MET A 136 7.90 -2.79 2.28
CA MET A 136 7.66 -3.57 1.08
C MET A 136 8.60 -4.75 0.98
N ASP A 137 8.06 -5.96 1.05
CA ASP A 137 8.79 -7.21 0.84
C ASP A 137 8.78 -7.66 -0.63
N GLY A 138 9.73 -8.50 -0.99
CA GLY A 138 9.86 -9.13 -2.30
C GLY A 138 9.16 -10.50 -2.40
N CYS A 139 8.21 -10.82 -1.54
CA CYS A 139 7.53 -12.11 -1.53
C CYS A 139 6.26 -12.12 -2.33
N SER A 140 5.94 -13.22 -3.00
CA SER A 140 4.65 -13.41 -3.67
C SER A 140 3.57 -13.76 -2.65
N ARG A 141 2.92 -12.76 -2.05
CA ARG A 141 1.87 -12.94 -1.02
C ARG A 141 0.75 -11.92 -1.16
N HIS A 142 -0.37 -12.17 -0.50
CA HIS A 142 -1.45 -11.22 -0.28
C HIS A 142 -1.99 -11.36 1.15
N CYS A 143 -1.87 -10.31 1.96
CA CYS A 143 -2.09 -10.37 3.40
C CYS A 143 -1.26 -11.51 4.02
N ASP A 144 -1.94 -12.42 4.73
CA ASP A 144 -1.41 -13.65 5.35
C ASP A 144 -1.43 -14.85 4.38
N GLY A 145 -1.99 -14.69 3.17
CA GLY A 145 -2.25 -15.76 2.21
C GLY A 145 -1.44 -15.63 0.92
N GLY A 146 -0.69 -16.66 0.55
CA GLY A 146 -0.02 -16.69 -0.75
C GLY A 146 1.03 -17.79 -0.85
N LEU A 147 1.66 -18.10 0.28
CA LEU A 147 2.49 -19.28 0.47
C LEU A 147 2.22 -19.81 1.88
N ARG A 148 1.71 -21.05 2.01
CA ARG A 148 1.39 -21.66 3.33
C ARG A 148 2.59 -21.74 4.29
N SER A 149 3.79 -21.47 3.79
CA SER A 149 5.07 -21.55 4.51
C SER A 149 5.69 -20.20 4.87
N VAL A 150 5.12 -19.06 4.45
CA VAL A 150 5.69 -17.73 4.74
C VAL A 150 4.91 -17.07 5.87
N ASP A 151 5.59 -16.80 6.98
CA ASP A 151 5.08 -15.91 8.04
C ASP A 151 5.45 -14.47 7.69
N PRO A 152 4.50 -13.63 7.25
CA PRO A 152 4.81 -12.29 6.79
C PRO A 152 5.48 -11.42 7.85
N LEU A 153 5.20 -11.67 9.13
CA LEU A 153 5.72 -10.88 10.23
C LEU A 153 7.18 -11.22 10.57
N ARG A 154 7.69 -12.34 10.05
CA ARG A 154 9.11 -12.76 10.20
C ARG A 154 10.00 -12.34 9.04
N MET A 155 9.43 -11.86 7.94
CA MET A 155 10.21 -11.34 6.81
C MET A 155 11.08 -10.16 7.27
N GLN A 156 12.19 -9.93 6.60
CA GLN A 156 13.15 -8.91 7.01
C GLN A 156 13.64 -8.08 5.83
N VAL A 157 13.72 -6.77 6.06
CA VAL A 157 14.44 -5.82 5.20
C VAL A 157 15.49 -5.16 6.06
N ASP A 158 16.76 -5.32 5.71
CA ASP A 158 17.91 -4.86 6.50
C ASP A 158 17.84 -5.33 7.97
N SER A 159 17.51 -6.61 8.16
CA SER A 159 17.33 -7.23 9.48
C SER A 159 16.20 -6.64 10.34
N VAL A 160 15.29 -5.87 9.74
CA VAL A 160 14.12 -5.29 10.40
C VAL A 160 12.86 -6.01 9.94
N THR A 161 12.05 -6.50 10.90
CA THR A 161 10.74 -7.08 10.63
C THR A 161 9.66 -6.02 10.39
N PRO A 162 8.53 -6.34 9.72
CA PRO A 162 7.43 -5.40 9.54
C PRO A 162 6.92 -4.79 10.85
N LEU A 163 6.80 -5.59 11.91
CA LEU A 163 6.36 -5.10 13.23
C LEU A 163 7.38 -4.12 13.84
N ARG A 164 8.68 -4.42 13.71
CA ARG A 164 9.73 -3.53 14.21
C ARG A 164 9.76 -2.23 13.41
N ALA A 165 9.62 -2.31 12.09
CA ALA A 165 9.53 -1.16 11.20
C ALA A 165 8.33 -0.26 11.55
N PHE A 166 7.15 -0.85 11.76
CA PHE A 166 5.96 -0.14 12.21
C PHE A 166 6.18 0.54 13.57
N ALA A 167 6.76 -0.16 14.54
CA ALA A 167 7.03 0.42 15.86
C ALA A 167 8.01 1.61 15.79
N VAL A 168 9.08 1.49 15.00
CA VAL A 168 10.05 2.57 14.77
C VAL A 168 9.37 3.78 14.12
N TRP A 169 8.59 3.56 13.07
CA TRP A 169 7.81 4.62 12.42
C TRP A 169 6.80 5.26 13.38
N ARG A 170 6.05 4.47 14.14
CA ARG A 170 5.01 4.97 15.03
C ARG A 170 5.59 5.84 16.15
N ALA A 171 6.74 5.45 16.69
CA ALA A 171 7.46 6.19 17.71
C ALA A 171 8.00 7.53 17.18
N SER A 172 8.38 7.60 15.89
CA SER A 172 8.89 8.85 15.30
C SER A 172 7.81 9.92 15.14
N LEU A 173 6.54 9.52 14.95
CA LEU A 173 5.42 10.48 14.85
C LEU A 173 5.24 11.34 16.10
N GLY A 174 5.56 10.82 17.29
CA GLY A 174 5.44 11.56 18.55
C GLY A 174 6.63 12.49 18.85
N ARG A 175 7.72 12.35 18.09
CA ARG A 175 8.97 13.13 18.28
C ARG A 175 9.20 14.17 17.19
N ALA A 176 8.31 14.26 16.20
CA ALA A 176 8.41 15.22 15.11
C ALA A 176 8.26 16.69 15.56
N SER A 177 7.88 16.94 16.82
CA SER A 177 7.82 18.28 17.43
C SER A 177 9.09 18.68 18.19
N GLU A 178 10.06 17.78 18.37
CA GLU A 178 11.34 18.13 18.98
C GLU A 178 12.35 18.43 17.86
N GLU A 179 12.75 19.70 17.78
CA GLU A 179 13.78 20.23 16.87
C GLU A 179 15.06 19.38 16.96
N GLY A 180 15.20 18.38 16.08
CA GLY A 180 16.39 17.52 16.07
C GLY A 180 16.19 16.09 15.58
N VAL A 181 14.95 15.56 15.50
CA VAL A 181 14.73 14.22 14.92
C VAL A 181 14.67 14.28 13.39
N ALA A 182 15.76 14.74 12.81
CA ALA A 182 16.05 14.53 11.40
C ALA A 182 16.22 13.02 11.15
N SER A 183 15.44 12.50 10.20
CA SER A 183 15.68 11.23 9.49
C SER A 183 15.39 9.88 10.18
N ALA A 184 14.47 9.80 11.16
CA ALA A 184 13.97 8.48 11.57
C ALA A 184 13.49 7.72 10.32
N ARG A 185 14.07 6.53 10.06
CA ARG A 185 13.76 5.73 8.87
C ARG A 185 12.26 5.42 8.86
N ARG A 186 11.61 5.68 7.72
CA ARG A 186 10.16 5.45 7.52
C ARG A 186 9.86 4.40 6.47
N VAL A 187 10.88 3.94 5.73
CA VAL A 187 10.72 3.14 4.52
C VAL A 187 11.68 1.95 4.54
N TRP A 188 11.14 0.76 4.31
CA TRP A 188 11.87 -0.50 4.26
C TRP A 188 11.45 -1.28 3.03
N PHE A 189 12.17 -1.08 1.92
CA PHE A 189 11.86 -1.76 0.65
C PHE A 189 12.95 -2.80 0.39
N GLN A 190 12.53 -4.06 0.29
CA GLN A 190 13.43 -5.16 0.02
C GLN A 190 14.01 -5.04 -1.39
N PRO A 191 15.34 -5.05 -1.56
CA PRO A 191 15.96 -5.13 -2.88
C PRO A 191 15.76 -6.54 -3.49
N GLY A 192 16.13 -6.70 -4.75
CA GLY A 192 16.08 -7.98 -5.47
C GLY A 192 15.02 -8.04 -6.57
N SER A 193 15.01 -9.15 -7.28
CA SER A 193 14.14 -9.44 -8.43
C SER A 193 13.22 -10.63 -8.17
N TYR A 194 12.15 -10.73 -8.94
CA TYR A 194 11.20 -11.84 -8.93
C TYR A 194 11.73 -13.06 -9.69
N PRO A 195 11.50 -14.28 -9.18
CA PRO A 195 11.06 -14.60 -7.81
C PRO A 195 12.22 -14.40 -6.81
N CYS A 196 11.91 -13.93 -5.60
CA CYS A 196 12.93 -13.76 -4.56
C CYS A 196 12.74 -14.77 -3.42
N GLY A 197 13.37 -15.95 -3.53
CA GLY A 197 13.27 -16.96 -2.46
C GLY A 197 13.88 -16.54 -1.13
N ALA A 198 15.05 -15.89 -1.18
CA ALA A 198 15.71 -15.37 0.02
C ALA A 198 14.89 -14.28 0.73
N CYS A 199 13.97 -13.62 0.03
CA CYS A 199 13.16 -12.55 0.60
C CYS A 199 12.15 -13.06 1.64
N CYS A 200 11.76 -14.34 1.55
CA CYS A 200 10.60 -14.91 2.24
C CYS A 200 10.96 -15.78 3.44
N GLY A 201 12.06 -15.44 4.12
CA GLY A 201 12.49 -16.16 5.32
C GLY A 201 13.07 -17.56 5.02
N GLY A 202 13.56 -17.78 3.80
CA GLY A 202 14.19 -19.04 3.39
C GLY A 202 13.21 -20.18 3.11
N ALA A 203 11.90 -19.92 3.05
CA ALA A 203 10.94 -20.89 2.52
C ALA A 203 11.24 -21.12 1.03
N GLU A 204 11.37 -22.39 0.62
CA GLU A 204 11.44 -22.73 -0.80
C GLU A 204 10.20 -22.18 -1.51
N VAL A 205 10.43 -21.37 -2.54
CA VAL A 205 9.37 -20.88 -3.42
C VAL A 205 8.98 -22.04 -4.31
N VAL A 206 7.98 -22.82 -3.89
CA VAL A 206 7.33 -23.77 -4.78
C VAL A 206 6.33 -22.97 -5.60
N GLU A 207 6.71 -22.63 -6.83
CA GLU A 207 5.76 -22.11 -7.82
C GLU A 207 4.72 -23.20 -8.10
N ALA A 208 3.43 -22.85 -7.98
CA ALA A 208 2.31 -23.72 -8.34
C ALA A 208 1.81 -23.39 -9.76
#